data_AF-A0A3Q4H160-F1
#
_entry.id   AF-A0A3Q4H160-F1
#
_cell.length_a   1.000
_cell.length_b   1.000
_cell.length_c   1.000
_cell.angle_alpha   90.00
_cell.angle_beta   90.00
_cell.angle_gamma   90.00
#
_symmetry.space_group_name_H-M   'P 1'
#
loop_
_entity.id
_entity.type
_entity.pdbx_description
1 polymer ?
#
loop_
_entity_poly.entity_id
_entity_poly.type
_entity_poly.pdbx_seq_one_letter_code
_entity_poly.pdbx_strand_id
1 'polypeptide(L)'
;MNIIWLCLPAALLITSALSVQMTDIRNLRVFPGFNQSIAGVMLVTSLNELNQPKYAFNASEARRLCWSLGLNIASKAQVQKALSRGLETCRFGWIDEHFAVIPRINPIPSCGRNKSGLVPWRASVKQKFDVFCFNETGE
;
A
#
# COMPACT_ATOMS: atom_id res chain seq x y z
N MET A 1 28.12 -60.90 -4.46
CA MET A 1 26.71 -60.48 -4.60
C MET A 1 26.51 -59.33 -3.62
N ASN A 2 26.71 -58.11 -4.10
CA ASN A 2 26.75 -56.87 -3.29
C ASN A 2 25.33 -56.35 -3.07
N ILE A 3 24.91 -56.18 -1.82
CA ILE A 3 23.68 -55.45 -1.48
C ILE A 3 24.10 -54.07 -0.99
N ILE A 4 23.97 -53.09 -1.88
CA ILE A 4 24.14 -51.68 -1.60
C ILE A 4 22.85 -51.21 -0.92
N TRP A 5 22.92 -50.91 0.37
CA TRP A 5 21.86 -50.19 1.07
C TRP A 5 21.85 -48.74 0.57
N LEU A 6 20.90 -48.42 -0.31
CA LEU A 6 20.62 -47.04 -0.68
C LEU A 6 19.89 -46.37 0.48
N CYS A 7 20.60 -45.49 1.19
CA CYS A 7 20.00 -44.53 2.11
C CYS A 7 19.00 -43.66 1.33
N LEU A 8 17.71 -43.79 1.61
CA LEU A 8 16.72 -42.77 1.22
C LEU A 8 17.07 -41.49 2.00
N PRO A 9 17.41 -40.37 1.36
CA PRO A 9 17.53 -39.11 2.09
C PRO A 9 16.12 -38.66 2.46
N ALA A 10 15.88 -38.59 3.78
CA ALA A 10 14.71 -37.96 4.36
C ALA A 10 14.50 -36.58 3.74
N ALA A 11 13.26 -36.31 3.32
CA ALA A 11 12.84 -35.08 2.70
C ALA A 11 13.31 -33.86 3.51
N LEU A 12 14.18 -33.06 2.90
CA LEU A 12 14.50 -31.71 3.36
C LEU A 12 13.25 -30.85 3.12
N LEU A 13 12.40 -30.74 4.14
CA LEU A 13 11.42 -29.66 4.24
C LEU A 13 12.19 -28.35 4.44
N ILE A 14 12.68 -27.78 3.34
CA ILE A 14 13.12 -26.39 3.30
C ILE A 14 11.84 -25.55 3.40
N THR A 15 11.36 -25.35 4.63
CA THR A 15 10.45 -24.24 4.90
C THR A 15 11.28 -22.99 4.67
N SER A 16 11.18 -22.44 3.46
CA SER A 16 11.73 -21.12 3.18
C SER A 16 10.97 -20.15 4.05
N ALA A 17 11.53 -19.85 5.23
CA ALA A 17 11.19 -18.66 5.97
C ALA A 17 11.70 -17.47 5.14
N LEU A 18 11.01 -17.17 4.04
CA LEU A 18 11.00 -15.83 3.51
C LEU A 18 10.50 -15.01 4.68
N SER A 19 11.40 -14.23 5.28
CA SER A 19 11.06 -13.23 6.25
C SER A 19 10.04 -12.32 5.60
N VAL A 20 8.76 -12.62 5.82
CA VAL A 20 7.69 -11.65 5.68
C VAL A 20 8.13 -10.56 6.62
N GLN A 21 8.72 -9.50 6.07
CA GLN A 21 9.04 -8.30 6.81
C GLN A 21 7.69 -7.82 7.33
N MET A 22 7.41 -8.20 8.56
CA MET A 22 6.20 -7.85 9.26
C MET A 22 6.33 -6.37 9.53
N THR A 23 5.83 -5.56 8.61
CA THR A 23 5.72 -4.12 8.79
C THR A 23 4.98 -3.91 10.10
N ASP A 24 5.61 -3.23 11.05
CA ASP A 24 5.03 -3.00 12.37
C ASP A 24 3.75 -2.17 12.22
N ILE A 25 2.62 -2.86 12.22
CA ILE A 25 1.27 -2.31 12.02
C ILE A 25 0.97 -1.23 13.10
N ARG A 26 1.68 -1.26 14.23
CA ARG A 26 1.53 -0.29 15.33
C ARG A 26 1.82 1.14 14.90
N ASN A 27 2.68 1.33 13.90
CA ASN A 27 3.13 2.65 13.44
C ASN A 27 2.48 3.06 12.11
N LEU A 28 1.18 2.78 11.95
CA LEU A 28 0.41 3.16 10.78
C LEU A 28 -0.72 4.12 11.14
N ARG A 29 -0.87 5.16 10.33
CA ARG A 29 -2.05 6.02 10.28
C ARG A 29 -2.89 5.64 9.07
N VAL A 30 -4.19 5.61 9.27
CA VAL A 30 -5.16 5.24 8.25
C VAL A 30 -6.18 6.37 8.07
N PHE A 31 -6.39 6.83 6.84
CA PHE A 31 -7.29 7.93 6.52
C PHE A 31 -8.07 7.72 5.22
N PRO A 32 -9.41 7.79 5.24
CA PRO A 32 -10.26 7.71 6.43
C PRO A 32 -10.03 6.40 7.19
N GLY A 33 -10.48 6.30 8.44
CA GLY A 33 -10.36 5.06 9.21
C GLY A 33 -11.02 3.85 8.51
N PHE A 34 -10.68 2.62 8.92
CA PHE A 34 -11.19 1.38 8.28
C PHE A 34 -12.71 1.34 8.11
N ASN A 35 -13.47 1.80 9.10
CA ASN A 35 -14.94 1.81 9.05
C ASN A 35 -15.54 3.07 8.39
N GLN A 36 -14.71 3.98 7.89
CA GLN A 36 -15.10 5.27 7.32
C GLN A 36 -14.53 5.47 5.91
N SER A 37 -14.07 4.39 5.26
CA SER A 37 -13.51 4.45 3.91
C SER A 37 -14.45 5.17 2.94
N ILE A 38 -13.89 5.93 2.00
CA ILE A 38 -14.70 6.65 1.00
C ILE A 38 -14.70 5.80 -0.27
N ALA A 39 -15.85 5.22 -0.60
CA ALA A 39 -15.98 4.24 -1.68
C ALA A 39 -14.99 3.06 -1.55
N GLY A 40 -14.82 2.51 -0.34
CA GLY A 40 -13.88 1.42 -0.07
C GLY A 40 -12.40 1.84 -0.01
N VAL A 41 -12.04 3.09 -0.33
CA VAL A 41 -10.65 3.55 -0.40
C VAL A 41 -10.20 4.23 0.89
N MET A 42 -8.95 3.95 1.26
CA MET A 42 -8.24 4.53 2.40
C MET A 42 -6.76 4.70 2.11
N LEU A 43 -6.16 5.76 2.63
CA LEU A 43 -4.72 6.02 2.62
C LEU A 43 -4.07 5.44 3.88
N VAL A 44 -3.04 4.63 3.71
CA VAL A 44 -2.21 4.10 4.80
C VAL A 44 -0.84 4.78 4.77
N THR A 45 -0.48 5.41 5.88
CA THR A 45 0.73 6.22 6.05
C THR A 45 1.56 5.67 7.21
N SER A 46 2.88 5.53 7.04
CA SER A 46 3.78 5.16 8.14
C SER A 46 4.03 6.33 9.07
N LEU A 47 4.17 6.06 10.36
CA LEU A 47 4.53 7.01 11.39
C LEU A 47 5.98 6.76 11.84
N ASN A 48 6.74 7.83 12.07
CA ASN A 48 8.06 7.74 12.69
C ASN A 48 7.94 7.63 14.23
N GLU A 49 9.08 7.54 14.91
CA GLU A 49 9.16 7.46 16.38
C GLU A 49 8.55 8.68 17.10
N LEU A 50 8.43 9.81 16.40
CA LEU A 50 7.79 11.04 16.88
C LEU A 50 6.30 11.12 16.52
N ASN A 51 5.71 10.01 16.07
CA ASN A 51 4.32 9.92 15.63
C ASN A 51 3.98 10.85 14.44
N GLN A 52 4.96 11.13 13.57
CA GLN A 52 4.80 12.00 12.40
C GLN A 52 4.72 11.18 11.10
N PRO A 53 3.89 11.60 10.12
CA PRO A 53 3.79 10.98 8.81
C PRO A 53 5.13 10.89 8.06
N LYS A 54 5.51 9.70 7.60
CA LYS A 54 6.72 9.43 6.84
C LYS A 54 6.40 8.60 5.60
N TYR A 55 6.92 9.02 4.45
CA TYR A 55 6.91 8.18 3.25
C TYR A 55 7.86 6.98 3.45
N ALA A 56 7.30 5.78 3.49
CA ALA A 56 8.04 4.59 3.90
C ALA A 56 8.01 3.43 2.89
N PHE A 57 7.03 3.40 1.98
CA PHE A 57 6.75 2.22 1.16
C PHE A 57 7.17 2.44 -0.29
N ASN A 58 8.01 1.55 -0.82
CA ASN A 58 8.17 1.40 -2.26
C ASN A 58 6.94 0.69 -2.89
N ALA A 59 6.86 0.60 -4.22
CA ALA A 59 5.67 0.07 -4.88
C ALA A 59 5.32 -1.39 -4.48
N SER A 60 6.34 -2.25 -4.27
CA SER A 60 6.14 -3.64 -3.85
C SER A 60 5.77 -3.75 -2.36
N GLU A 61 6.42 -2.95 -1.50
CA GLU A 61 6.07 -2.85 -0.08
C GLU A 61 4.65 -2.33 0.11
N ALA A 62 4.23 -1.35 -0.68
CA ALA A 62 2.88 -0.78 -0.65
C ALA A 62 1.81 -1.85 -0.93
N ARG A 63 1.98 -2.66 -1.99
CA ARG A 63 1.05 -3.76 -2.30
C ARG A 63 1.02 -4.81 -1.17
N ARG A 64 2.20 -5.23 -0.68
CA ARG A 64 2.30 -6.18 0.43
C ARG A 64 1.65 -5.66 1.72
N LEU A 65 1.77 -4.36 1.99
CA LEU A 65 1.16 -3.73 3.15
C LEU A 65 -0.37 -3.84 3.11
N CYS A 66 -1.01 -3.43 2.00
CA CYS A 66 -2.47 -3.58 1.89
C CYS A 66 -2.89 -5.04 2.10
N TRP A 67 -2.18 -5.99 1.49
CA TRP A 67 -2.49 -7.41 1.63
C TRP A 67 -2.36 -7.90 3.08
N SER A 68 -1.33 -7.46 3.81
CA SER A 68 -1.15 -7.79 5.23
C SER A 68 -2.27 -7.24 6.14
N LEU A 69 -2.99 -6.21 5.68
CA LEU A 69 -4.15 -5.63 6.34
C LEU A 69 -5.47 -6.29 5.91
N GLY A 70 -5.42 -7.34 5.08
CA GLY A 70 -6.61 -7.97 4.49
C GLY A 70 -7.29 -7.11 3.42
N LEU A 71 -6.55 -6.20 2.78
CA LEU A 71 -7.03 -5.27 1.76
C LEU A 71 -6.29 -5.50 0.43
N ASN A 72 -6.82 -4.92 -0.65
CA ASN A 72 -6.11 -4.82 -1.93
C ASN A 72 -5.48 -3.44 -2.08
N ILE A 73 -4.44 -3.30 -2.90
CA ILE A 73 -3.98 -1.97 -3.32
C ILE A 73 -5.04 -1.37 -4.25
N ALA A 74 -5.42 -0.11 -4.03
CA ALA A 74 -6.46 0.53 -4.81
C ALA A 74 -5.98 0.80 -6.24
N SER A 75 -6.84 0.50 -7.21
CA SER A 75 -6.66 0.92 -8.60
C SER A 75 -6.92 2.42 -8.78
N LYS A 76 -6.43 2.98 -9.88
CA LYS A 76 -6.74 4.36 -10.29
C LYS A 76 -8.25 4.61 -10.32
N ALA A 77 -9.03 3.67 -10.85
CA ALA A 77 -10.48 3.81 -10.98
C ALA A 77 -11.16 3.90 -9.60
N GLN A 78 -10.74 3.08 -8.63
CA GLN A 78 -11.25 3.12 -7.27
C GLN A 78 -10.90 4.45 -6.57
N VAL A 79 -9.65 4.92 -6.69
CA VAL A 79 -9.27 6.22 -6.10
C VAL A 79 -10.00 7.38 -6.78
N GLN A 80 -10.24 7.32 -8.10
CA GLN A 80 -11.05 8.30 -8.82
C GLN A 80 -12.51 8.32 -8.33
N LYS A 81 -13.12 7.15 -8.11
CA LYS A 81 -14.46 7.02 -7.53
C LYS A 81 -14.50 7.60 -6.11
N ALA A 82 -13.52 7.29 -5.28
CA ALA A 82 -13.41 7.84 -3.94
C ALA A 82 -13.26 9.37 -3.95
N LEU A 83 -12.45 9.93 -4.85
CA LEU A 83 -12.30 11.37 -5.03
C LEU A 83 -13.64 12.03 -5.39
N SER A 84 -14.42 11.42 -6.28
CA SER A 84 -15.77 11.93 -6.61
C SER A 84 -16.74 11.92 -5.43
N ARG A 85 -16.46 11.13 -4.39
CA ARG A 85 -17.22 11.05 -3.14
C ARG A 85 -16.58 11.83 -1.98
N GLY A 86 -15.59 12.67 -2.26
CA GLY A 86 -15.01 13.58 -1.24
C GLY A 86 -13.63 13.18 -0.73
N LEU A 87 -12.99 12.11 -1.22
CA LEU A 87 -11.63 11.77 -0.81
C LEU A 87 -10.64 12.83 -1.34
N GLU A 88 -10.00 13.56 -0.43
CA GLU A 88 -8.91 14.48 -0.72
C GLU A 88 -7.73 14.24 0.23
N THR A 89 -6.50 14.28 -0.28
CA THR A 89 -5.28 14.21 0.54
C THR A 89 -4.23 15.23 0.09
N CYS A 90 -3.22 15.46 0.92
CA CYS A 90 -1.99 16.19 0.56
C CYS A 90 -0.77 15.26 0.64
N ARG A 91 -0.95 13.99 0.22
CA ARG A 91 0.04 12.93 0.33
C ARG A 91 0.07 12.11 -0.95
N PHE A 92 1.26 11.80 -1.45
CA PHE A 92 1.43 10.86 -2.55
C PHE A 92 1.16 9.45 -2.02
N GLY A 93 0.25 8.72 -2.67
CA GLY A 93 -0.02 7.31 -2.38
C GLY A 93 0.14 6.44 -3.61
N TRP A 94 0.79 5.29 -3.48
CA TRP A 94 0.84 4.26 -4.51
C TRP A 94 -0.57 3.72 -4.81
N ILE A 95 -0.79 3.40 -6.09
CA ILE A 95 -1.94 2.65 -6.62
C ILE A 95 -1.47 1.45 -7.42
N ASP A 96 -2.37 0.54 -7.77
CA ASP A 96 -2.07 -0.76 -8.37
C ASP A 96 -1.29 -0.65 -9.70
N GLU A 97 -1.49 0.44 -10.44
CA GLU A 97 -0.84 0.73 -11.72
C GLU A 97 0.63 1.20 -11.60
N HIS A 98 1.26 1.03 -10.43
CA HIS A 98 2.70 1.31 -10.19
C HIS A 98 3.12 2.76 -10.42
N PHE A 99 2.24 3.71 -10.16
CA PHE A 99 2.58 5.12 -9.98
C PHE A 99 1.86 5.68 -8.75
N ALA A 100 2.29 6.84 -8.27
CA ALA A 100 1.63 7.49 -7.14
C ALA A 100 0.62 8.53 -7.61
N VAL A 101 -0.36 8.83 -6.79
CA VAL A 101 -1.38 9.86 -7.06
C VAL A 101 -1.60 10.75 -5.84
N ILE A 102 -2.15 11.94 -6.06
CA ILE A 102 -2.74 12.80 -5.03
C ILE A 102 -4.18 13.16 -5.46
N PRO A 103 -5.23 12.66 -4.79
CA PRO A 103 -6.60 13.10 -5.01
C PRO A 103 -6.80 14.50 -4.41
N ARG A 104 -7.20 15.47 -5.26
CA ARG A 104 -7.43 16.88 -4.89
C ARG A 104 -8.82 17.33 -5.35
N ILE A 105 -9.64 17.83 -4.45
CA ILE A 105 -10.88 18.54 -4.78
C ILE A 105 -10.52 20.02 -4.95
N ASN A 106 -9.86 20.58 -3.94
CA ASN A 106 -9.42 21.97 -3.92
C ASN A 106 -7.97 22.11 -4.42
N PRO A 107 -7.68 23.04 -5.34
CA PRO A 107 -6.32 23.31 -5.75
C PRO A 107 -5.57 24.04 -4.62
N ILE A 108 -4.44 23.50 -4.19
CA ILE A 108 -3.57 24.11 -3.17
C ILE A 108 -2.14 24.09 -3.72
N PRO A 109 -1.38 25.21 -3.71
CA PRO A 109 -0.03 25.24 -4.25
C PRO A 109 0.92 24.20 -3.63
N SER A 110 0.82 23.96 -2.33
CA SER A 110 1.61 22.98 -1.59
C SER A 110 1.16 21.52 -1.78
N CYS A 111 -0.03 21.27 -2.35
CA CYS A 111 -0.61 19.94 -2.53
C CYS A 111 -1.01 19.69 -3.99
N GLY A 112 -0.31 18.78 -4.69
CA GLY A 112 -0.65 18.46 -6.07
C GLY A 112 -0.34 19.58 -7.08
N ARG A 113 0.56 20.52 -6.74
CA ARG A 113 1.01 21.64 -7.59
C ARG A 113 -0.16 22.50 -8.11
N ASN A 114 -1.08 22.86 -7.22
CA ASN A 114 -2.26 23.68 -7.53
C ASN A 114 -3.22 23.07 -8.56
N LYS A 115 -3.24 21.73 -8.69
CA LYS A 115 -4.17 21.01 -9.55
C LYS A 115 -5.28 20.34 -8.73
N SER A 116 -6.47 20.27 -9.31
CA SER A 116 -7.58 19.43 -8.85
C SER A 116 -7.67 18.14 -9.68
N GLY A 117 -8.48 17.20 -9.23
CA GLY A 117 -8.60 15.86 -9.81
C GLY A 117 -7.63 14.87 -9.19
N LEU A 118 -7.51 13.70 -9.82
CA LEU A 118 -6.54 12.68 -9.43
C LEU A 118 -5.20 13.00 -10.07
N VAL A 119 -4.35 13.73 -9.35
CA VAL A 119 -3.07 14.24 -9.87
C VAL A 119 -2.05 13.10 -9.93
N PRO A 120 -1.57 12.68 -11.13
CA PRO A 120 -0.61 11.59 -11.25
C PRO A 120 0.81 12.04 -10.93
N TRP A 121 1.59 11.14 -10.32
CA TRP A 121 2.99 11.32 -10.01
C TRP A 121 3.78 10.06 -10.38
N ARG A 122 4.46 10.12 -11.54
CA ARG A 122 5.33 9.05 -12.01
C ARG A 122 6.71 9.21 -11.38
N ALA A 123 7.16 8.18 -10.67
CA ALA A 123 8.47 8.11 -10.05
C ALA A 123 9.02 6.68 -10.18
N SER A 124 10.30 6.49 -9.84
CA SER A 124 10.89 5.16 -9.71
C SER A 124 10.08 4.30 -8.75
N VAL A 125 9.89 3.01 -9.05
CA VAL A 125 9.19 2.05 -8.17
C VAL A 125 9.88 1.86 -6.82
N LYS A 126 11.15 2.29 -6.70
CA LYS A 126 11.93 2.30 -5.44
C LYS A 126 11.67 3.54 -4.58
N GLN A 127 11.04 4.57 -5.13
CA GLN A 127 10.68 5.78 -4.39
C GLN A 127 9.72 5.42 -3.26
N LYS A 128 9.86 6.08 -2.11
CA LYS A 128 8.98 5.86 -0.98
C LYS A 128 7.80 6.82 -1.01
N PHE A 129 6.60 6.29 -0.84
CA PHE A 129 5.34 7.01 -0.68
C PHE A 129 4.46 6.35 0.40
N ASP A 130 3.23 6.86 0.55
CA ASP A 130 2.14 6.18 1.27
C ASP A 130 1.46 5.19 0.29
N VAL A 131 0.36 4.55 0.68
CA VAL A 131 -0.40 3.67 -0.22
C VAL A 131 -1.90 3.86 -0.08
N PHE A 132 -2.62 3.87 -1.20
CA PHE A 132 -4.07 3.73 -1.18
C PHE A 132 -4.43 2.25 -1.18
N CYS A 133 -5.12 1.79 -0.14
CA CYS A 133 -5.71 0.46 -0.06
C CYS A 133 -7.21 0.53 -0.34
N PHE A 134 -7.78 -0.61 -0.73
CA PHE A 134 -9.17 -0.79 -1.08
C PHE A 134 -9.74 -1.99 -0.33
N ASN A 135 -10.89 -1.78 0.30
CA ASN A 135 -11.71 -2.82 0.90
C ASN A 135 -12.85 -3.19 -0.06
N GLU A 136 -12.81 -4.40 -0.62
CA GLU A 136 -13.86 -4.92 -1.50
C GLU A 136 -15.23 -5.00 -0.83
N THR A 137 -15.28 -5.21 0.49
CA THR A 137 -16.53 -5.29 1.24
C THR A 137 -17.14 -3.91 1.56
N GLY A 138 -16.43 -2.81 1.26
CA GLY A 138 -16.86 -1.44 1.52
C GLY A 138 -17.59 -0.75 0.35
N GLU A 139 -18.07 -1.52 -0.64
CA GLU A 139 -18.92 -1.03 -1.74
C GLU A 139 -20.41 -1.04 -1.43
#